data_AF-A0A5D2S4F7-F1
#
_entry.id   AF-A0A5D2S4F7-F1
#
_cell.length_a   1.000
_cell.length_b   1.000
_cell.length_c   1.000
_cell.angle_alpha   90.00
_cell.angle_beta   90.00
_cell.angle_gamma   90.00
#
_symmetry.space_group_name_H-M   'P 1'
#
loop_
_entity.id
_entity.type
_entity.pdbx_description
1 polymer ?
#
loop_
_entity_poly.entity_id
_entity_poly.type
_entity_poly.pdbx_seq_one_letter_code
_entity_poly.pdbx_strand_id
1 'polypeptide(L)'
;METASGCFGREGENAVSSSTPKIMAVELCRDRLGVRPCDMRRKMSDCRSRFPWIDFSMMDVEDDNLWNPELRESEEELAKRVIKLLNWVWKRPEKEIVVVSHGLVLQHTLINLLANSDFNPTLTPALCKRFDNCELRSVVVLDTSKIERERWAWLCSDDKAKDVLKQCGHHSIDVATCIYLKSSLVA
;
A
#
# COMPACT_ATOMS: atom_id res chain seq x y z
N MET A 1 5.88 -6.47 -7.96
CA MET A 1 5.26 -7.79 -8.18
C MET A 1 6.08 -8.92 -7.57
N GLU A 2 7.38 -9.01 -7.85
CA GLU A 2 8.27 -10.02 -7.23
C GLU A 2 8.25 -9.95 -5.70
N THR A 3 8.46 -8.75 -5.12
CA THR A 3 8.38 -8.56 -3.67
C THR A 3 7.05 -9.01 -3.09
N ALA A 4 5.93 -8.62 -3.72
CA ALA A 4 4.60 -9.05 -3.28
C ALA A 4 4.44 -10.57 -3.37
N SER A 5 4.98 -11.22 -4.42
CA SER A 5 4.92 -12.67 -4.57
C SER A 5 5.85 -13.41 -3.62
N GLY A 6 7.03 -12.87 -3.32
CA GLY A 6 7.94 -13.47 -2.34
C GLY A 6 7.42 -13.34 -0.91
N CYS A 7 6.76 -12.22 -0.59
CA CYS A 7 6.19 -12.00 0.75
C CYS A 7 4.82 -12.68 0.95
N PHE A 8 3.99 -12.74 -0.09
CA PHE A 8 2.57 -13.10 0.03
C PHE A 8 2.08 -14.13 -0.99
N GLY A 9 2.93 -14.52 -1.95
CA GLY A 9 2.59 -15.50 -2.98
C GLY A 9 2.57 -16.93 -2.42
N ARG A 10 1.97 -17.84 -3.19
CA ARG A 10 1.91 -19.27 -2.87
C ARG A 10 3.16 -19.98 -3.39
N GLU A 11 3.80 -20.78 -2.55
CA GLU A 11 4.70 -21.83 -3.04
C GLU A 11 3.86 -23.08 -3.37
N GLY A 12 3.78 -23.46 -4.65
CA GLY A 12 3.17 -24.72 -5.11
C GLY A 12 1.63 -24.71 -5.28
N GLU A 13 1.14 -25.58 -6.16
CA GLU A 13 -0.27 -25.68 -6.58
C GLU A 13 -1.23 -26.21 -5.49
N ASN A 14 -0.77 -26.57 -4.29
CA ASN A 14 -1.56 -27.30 -3.29
C ASN A 14 -1.52 -26.72 -1.87
N ALA A 15 -1.64 -25.40 -1.70
CA ALA A 15 -1.91 -24.80 -0.39
C ALA A 15 -3.29 -24.13 -0.37
N VAL A 16 -4.34 -24.94 -0.19
CA VAL A 16 -5.66 -24.47 0.26
C VAL A 16 -5.60 -24.27 1.78
N SER A 17 -4.78 -23.32 2.24
CA SER A 17 -4.98 -22.73 3.56
C SER A 17 -5.63 -21.37 3.36
N SER A 18 -6.63 -21.07 4.20
CA SER A 18 -7.41 -19.82 4.20
C SER A 18 -6.60 -18.58 4.62
N SER A 19 -5.26 -18.63 4.61
CA SER A 19 -4.38 -17.68 5.27
C SER A 19 -3.48 -16.87 4.33
N THR A 20 -3.61 -17.03 3.01
CA THR A 20 -2.82 -16.25 2.03
C THR A 20 -3.64 -15.08 1.51
N PRO A 21 -3.14 -13.82 1.60
CA PRO A 21 -3.89 -12.66 1.15
C PRO A 21 -3.97 -12.64 -0.38
N LYS A 22 -5.09 -12.14 -0.92
CA LYS A 22 -5.24 -11.95 -2.35
C LYS A 22 -4.30 -10.84 -2.82
N ILE A 23 -3.46 -11.12 -3.81
CA ILE A 23 -2.57 -10.12 -4.43
C ILE A 23 -3.24 -9.57 -5.69
N MET A 24 -3.29 -8.24 -5.81
CA MET A 24 -3.80 -7.55 -6.98
C MET A 24 -2.75 -6.58 -7.53
N ALA A 25 -2.54 -6.58 -8.85
CA ALA A 25 -1.71 -5.60 -9.52
C ALA A 25 -2.55 -4.36 -9.88
N VAL A 26 -2.06 -3.19 -9.50
CA VAL A 26 -2.72 -1.90 -9.73
C VAL A 26 -1.69 -0.90 -10.25
N GLU A 27 -1.92 -0.34 -11.44
CA GLU A 27 -0.99 0.61 -12.09
C GLU A 27 -0.71 1.86 -11.23
N LEU A 28 -1.65 2.24 -10.36
CA LEU A 28 -1.49 3.37 -9.43
C LEU A 28 -0.32 3.19 -8.45
N CYS A 29 0.12 1.96 -8.18
CA CYS A 29 1.21 1.62 -7.25
C CYS A 29 2.60 1.65 -7.89
N ARG A 30 2.74 2.05 -9.16
CA ARG A 30 4.05 2.10 -9.83
C ARG A 30 4.93 3.22 -9.34
N ASP A 31 6.25 3.08 -9.52
CA ASP A 31 7.19 4.18 -9.30
C ASP A 31 6.82 5.41 -10.15
N ARG A 32 7.54 6.49 -9.94
CA ARG A 32 7.44 7.67 -10.77
C ARG A 32 7.68 7.30 -12.24
N LEU A 33 6.77 7.71 -13.12
CA LEU A 33 6.70 7.22 -14.51
C LEU A 33 7.58 8.03 -15.48
N GLY A 34 8.00 7.37 -16.57
CA GLY A 34 8.61 7.99 -17.76
C GLY A 34 10.13 8.20 -17.73
N VAL A 35 10.73 8.55 -18.87
CA VAL A 35 12.17 8.75 -19.16
C VAL A 35 13.05 7.51 -18.96
N ARG A 36 12.98 6.88 -17.79
CA ARG A 36 13.87 5.77 -17.43
C ARG A 36 13.29 4.46 -17.94
N PRO A 37 14.03 3.66 -18.74
CA PRO A 37 13.55 2.37 -19.23
C PRO A 37 13.20 1.37 -18.12
N CYS A 38 13.85 1.46 -16.94
CA CYS A 38 13.52 0.62 -15.79
C CYS A 38 12.12 0.89 -15.22
N ASP A 39 11.57 2.07 -15.51
CA ASP A 39 10.23 2.45 -15.07
C ASP A 39 9.17 2.04 -16.08
N MET A 40 9.54 1.37 -17.19
CA MET A 40 8.61 0.77 -18.15
C MET A 40 8.23 -0.65 -17.71
N ARG A 41 6.94 -0.95 -17.71
CA ARG A 41 6.40 -2.27 -17.37
C ARG A 41 6.64 -3.21 -18.55
N ARG A 42 6.87 -4.49 -18.23
CA ARG A 42 6.81 -5.58 -19.23
C ARG A 42 5.39 -5.74 -19.76
N LYS A 43 5.26 -6.42 -20.88
CA LYS A 43 3.98 -6.83 -21.45
C LYS A 43 3.08 -7.54 -20.43
N MET A 44 1.76 -7.36 -20.55
CA MET A 44 0.81 -8.00 -19.65
C MET A 44 0.84 -9.51 -19.75
N SER A 45 1.00 -10.05 -20.96
CA SER A 45 1.17 -11.50 -21.17
C SER A 45 2.33 -12.06 -20.35
N ASP A 46 3.45 -11.34 -20.32
CA ASP A 46 4.67 -11.74 -19.61
C ASP A 46 4.46 -11.66 -18.10
N CYS A 47 3.78 -10.61 -17.63
CA CYS A 47 3.47 -10.44 -16.21
C CYS A 47 2.53 -11.55 -15.71
N ARG A 48 1.48 -11.88 -16.48
CA ARG A 48 0.52 -12.95 -16.16
C ARG A 48 1.17 -14.33 -16.18
N SER A 49 2.00 -14.60 -17.19
CA SER A 49 2.75 -15.86 -17.29
C SER A 49 3.69 -16.05 -16.11
N ARG A 50 4.37 -14.98 -15.68
CA ARG A 50 5.34 -15.02 -14.58
C ARG A 50 4.70 -15.06 -13.19
N PHE A 51 3.53 -14.45 -13.03
CA PHE A 51 2.84 -14.35 -11.73
C PHE A 51 1.37 -14.78 -11.85
N PRO A 52 1.07 -16.05 -12.15
CA PRO A 52 -0.29 -16.51 -12.44
C PRO A 52 -1.26 -16.40 -11.26
N TRP A 53 -0.75 -16.24 -10.04
CA TRP A 53 -1.55 -16.05 -8.81
C TRP A 53 -1.88 -14.58 -8.49
N ILE A 54 -1.34 -13.61 -9.24
CA ILE A 54 -1.70 -12.20 -9.07
C ILE A 54 -2.95 -11.88 -9.88
N ASP A 55 -3.90 -11.19 -9.25
CA ASP A 55 -5.07 -10.64 -9.94
C ASP A 55 -4.67 -9.42 -10.78
N PHE A 56 -4.82 -9.54 -12.10
CA PHE A 56 -4.54 -8.49 -13.08
C PHE A 56 -5.83 -7.85 -13.64
N SER A 57 -6.99 -8.01 -13.00
CA SER A 57 -8.27 -7.50 -13.52
C SER A 57 -8.30 -5.98 -13.73
N MET A 58 -7.43 -5.23 -13.03
CA MET A 58 -7.29 -3.78 -13.13
C MET A 58 -6.33 -3.33 -14.23
N MET A 59 -5.77 -4.26 -15.00
CA MET A 59 -4.79 -4.01 -16.04
C MET A 59 -5.28 -4.63 -17.36
N ASP A 60 -5.80 -3.79 -18.24
CA ASP A 60 -6.50 -4.15 -19.46
C ASP A 60 -5.67 -3.93 -20.74
N VAL A 61 -4.54 -3.22 -20.65
CA VAL A 61 -3.66 -2.90 -21.79
C VAL A 61 -2.41 -3.77 -21.80
N GLU A 62 -2.11 -4.38 -22.96
CA GLU A 62 -0.95 -5.25 -23.16
C GLU A 62 0.38 -4.51 -22.94
N ASP A 63 0.60 -3.45 -23.72
CA ASP A 63 1.78 -2.61 -23.66
C ASP A 63 1.65 -1.51 -22.59
N ASP A 64 2.79 -0.90 -22.21
CA ASP A 64 2.83 0.12 -21.18
C ASP A 64 2.53 1.52 -21.73
N ASN A 65 1.25 1.85 -21.86
CA ASN A 65 0.80 3.16 -22.33
C ASN A 65 1.03 4.31 -21.32
N LEU A 66 1.38 3.99 -20.06
CA LEU A 66 1.61 5.00 -19.03
C LEU A 66 3.07 5.49 -19.00
N TRP A 67 3.99 4.73 -19.58
CA TRP A 67 5.38 5.12 -19.67
C TRP A 67 5.63 5.98 -20.91
N ASN A 68 6.29 7.12 -20.71
CA ASN A 68 6.66 8.04 -21.78
C ASN A 68 8.19 8.20 -21.82
N PRO A 69 8.88 7.95 -22.94
CA PRO A 69 10.34 8.07 -23.03
C PRO A 69 10.86 9.52 -22.89
N GLU A 70 10.03 10.52 -23.16
CA GLU A 70 10.41 11.94 -23.24
C GLU A 70 9.95 12.73 -22.01
N LEU A 71 8.85 12.31 -21.37
CA LEU A 71 8.23 13.03 -20.27
C LEU A 71 8.33 12.24 -18.96
N ARG A 72 9.00 12.85 -17.97
CA ARG A 72 9.00 12.35 -16.59
C ARG A 72 7.75 12.87 -15.90
N GLU A 73 7.00 11.97 -15.25
CA GLU A 73 5.89 12.35 -14.37
C GLU A 73 6.35 13.44 -13.39
N SER A 74 5.61 14.53 -13.29
CA SER A 74 5.90 15.61 -12.34
C SER A 74 5.53 15.20 -10.90
N GLU A 75 6.05 15.90 -9.90
CA GLU A 75 5.67 15.69 -8.50
C GLU A 75 4.17 15.97 -8.26
N GLU A 76 3.58 16.90 -9.03
CA GLU A 76 2.14 17.20 -8.98
C GLU A 76 1.30 16.05 -9.56
N GLU A 77 1.71 15.48 -10.69
CA GLU A 77 1.06 14.31 -11.27
C GLU A 77 1.17 13.08 -10.36
N LEU A 78 2.34 12.86 -9.76
CA LEU A 78 2.55 11.83 -8.76
C LEU A 78 1.61 12.03 -7.55
N ALA A 79 1.51 13.25 -7.02
CA ALA A 79 0.58 13.56 -5.93
C ALA A 79 -0.88 13.28 -6.32
N LYS A 80 -1.32 13.71 -7.50
CA LYS A 80 -2.66 13.39 -8.04
C LYS A 80 -2.89 11.88 -8.16
N ARG A 81 -1.88 11.13 -8.59
CA ARG A 81 -1.94 9.66 -8.71
C ARG A 81 -2.02 8.98 -7.34
N VAL A 82 -1.26 9.46 -6.36
CA VAL A 82 -1.34 8.98 -4.97
C VAL A 82 -2.72 9.25 -4.36
N ILE A 83 -3.32 10.43 -4.61
CA ILE A 83 -4.69 10.71 -4.17
C ILE A 83 -5.69 9.73 -4.82
N LYS A 84 -5.53 9.42 -6.10
CA LYS A 84 -6.34 8.40 -6.78
C LYS A 84 -6.16 7.01 -6.16
N LEU A 85 -4.93 6.64 -5.81
CA LEU A 85 -4.62 5.38 -5.11
C LEU A 85 -5.35 5.32 -3.77
N LEU A 86 -5.21 6.36 -2.94
CA LEU A 86 -5.87 6.43 -1.64
C LEU A 86 -7.39 6.36 -1.78
N ASN A 87 -8.00 7.13 -2.68
CA ASN A 87 -9.44 7.07 -2.94
C ASN A 87 -9.93 5.69 -3.40
N TRP A 88 -9.09 4.94 -4.11
CA TRP A 88 -9.39 3.58 -4.52
C TRP A 88 -9.27 2.61 -3.33
N VAL A 89 -8.21 2.72 -2.53
CA VAL A 89 -7.99 1.94 -1.30
C VAL A 89 -9.15 2.15 -0.32
N TRP A 90 -9.67 3.37 -0.17
CA TRP A 90 -10.80 3.69 0.73
C TRP A 90 -12.11 3.00 0.36
N LYS A 91 -12.26 2.58 -0.90
CA LYS A 91 -13.48 1.91 -1.40
C LYS A 91 -13.37 0.39 -1.31
N ARG A 92 -12.23 -0.13 -0.86
CA ARG A 92 -11.99 -1.55 -0.72
C ARG A 92 -12.80 -2.13 0.45
N PRO A 93 -13.45 -3.29 0.30
CA PRO A 93 -14.12 -3.97 1.41
C PRO A 93 -13.15 -4.65 2.38
N GLU A 94 -11.88 -4.81 2.00
CA GLU A 94 -10.85 -5.41 2.84
C GLU A 94 -10.56 -4.55 4.08
N LYS A 95 -10.43 -5.22 5.24
CA LYS A 95 -10.07 -4.55 6.50
C LYS A 95 -8.58 -4.30 6.60
N GLU A 96 -7.76 -5.25 6.16
CA GLU A 96 -6.29 -5.19 6.19
C GLU A 96 -5.75 -5.10 4.76
N ILE A 97 -5.02 -4.03 4.44
CA ILE A 97 -4.52 -3.78 3.08
C ILE A 97 -3.03 -3.48 3.10
N VAL A 98 -2.26 -4.27 2.36
CA VAL A 98 -0.83 -4.04 2.14
C VAL A 98 -0.61 -3.38 0.78
N VAL A 99 0.01 -2.20 0.78
CA VAL A 99 0.47 -1.53 -0.43
C VAL A 99 1.94 -1.82 -0.65
N VAL A 100 2.26 -2.63 -1.67
CA VAL A 100 3.63 -2.89 -2.10
C VAL A 100 3.96 -1.98 -3.27
N SER A 101 4.86 -1.02 -3.06
CA SER A 101 5.20 0.01 -4.03
C SER A 101 6.65 0.47 -3.86
N HIS A 102 7.00 1.56 -4.51
CA HIS A 102 8.34 2.15 -4.54
C HIS A 102 8.49 3.20 -3.44
N GLY A 103 9.71 3.38 -2.94
CA GLY A 103 9.92 4.19 -1.74
C GLY A 103 9.46 5.64 -1.85
N LEU A 104 9.50 6.25 -3.04
CA LEU A 104 8.98 7.60 -3.28
C LEU A 104 7.44 7.63 -3.24
N VAL A 105 6.78 6.65 -3.84
CA VAL A 105 5.31 6.56 -3.88
C VAL A 105 4.75 6.29 -2.49
N LEU A 106 5.37 5.38 -1.73
CA LEU A 106 5.00 5.09 -0.34
C LEU A 106 5.19 6.31 0.56
N GLN A 107 6.29 7.06 0.37
CA GLN A 107 6.52 8.32 1.06
C GLN A 107 5.42 9.35 0.77
N HIS A 108 5.09 9.59 -0.51
CA HIS A 108 4.02 10.51 -0.89
C HIS A 108 2.65 10.05 -0.38
N THR A 109 2.42 8.74 -0.31
CA THR A 109 1.21 8.15 0.28
C THR A 109 1.08 8.55 1.74
N LEU A 110 2.12 8.36 2.56
CA LEU A 110 2.11 8.75 3.98
C LEU A 110 1.99 10.27 4.17
N ILE A 111 2.67 11.08 3.35
CA ILE A 111 2.54 12.54 3.39
C ILE A 111 1.10 12.96 3.13
N ASN A 112 0.44 12.39 2.11
CA ASN A 112 -0.96 12.72 1.78
C ASN A 112 -1.93 12.28 2.88
N LEU A 113 -1.70 11.12 3.50
CA LEU A 113 -2.52 10.66 4.63
C LEU A 113 -2.42 11.63 5.81
N LEU A 114 -1.21 12.04 6.16
CA LEU A 114 -0.97 12.95 7.29
C LEU A 114 -1.51 14.36 7.03
N ALA A 115 -1.33 14.88 5.82
CA ALA A 115 -1.82 16.22 5.44
C ALA A 115 -3.34 16.37 5.55
N ASN A 116 -4.08 15.26 5.50
CA ASN A 116 -5.55 15.22 5.61
C ASN A 116 -6.03 14.72 6.98
N SER A 117 -5.16 14.73 8.00
CA SER A 117 -5.50 14.25 9.34
C SER A 117 -5.25 15.33 10.40
N ASP A 118 -5.98 15.30 11.51
CA ASP A 118 -5.79 16.19 12.67
C ASP A 118 -4.50 15.87 13.47
N PHE A 119 -3.51 15.26 12.84
CA PHE A 119 -2.39 14.59 13.48
C PHE A 119 -1.33 15.58 13.98
N ASN A 120 -0.75 15.26 15.14
CA ASN A 120 0.22 16.11 15.83
C ASN A 120 1.51 16.27 14.98
N PRO A 121 1.98 17.51 14.74
CA PRO A 121 3.13 17.81 13.88
C PRO A 121 4.44 17.13 14.29
N THR A 122 4.55 16.61 15.51
CA THR A 122 5.78 16.04 16.07
C THR A 122 6.15 14.65 15.49
N LEU A 123 5.19 13.89 14.95
CA LEU A 123 5.42 12.54 14.38
C LEU A 123 5.79 12.53 12.87
N THR A 124 5.80 13.71 12.25
CA THR A 124 5.85 13.86 10.78
C THR A 124 7.21 13.54 10.13
N PRO A 125 8.40 13.88 10.67
CA PRO A 125 9.63 13.79 9.89
C PRO A 125 10.11 12.36 9.65
N ALA A 126 9.98 11.49 10.66
CA ALA A 126 10.41 10.09 10.56
C ALA A 126 9.48 9.27 9.66
N LEU A 127 8.16 9.48 9.79
CA LEU A 127 7.15 8.75 9.01
C LEU A 127 7.13 9.19 7.53
N CYS A 128 7.54 10.43 7.24
CA CYS A 128 7.65 10.96 5.88
C CYS A 128 9.04 10.81 5.26
N LYS A 129 9.98 10.09 5.89
CA LYS A 129 11.26 9.75 5.24
C LYS A 129 10.99 8.83 4.03
N ARG A 130 11.82 8.90 2.99
CA ARG A 130 11.81 7.87 1.94
C ARG A 130 12.00 6.47 2.55
N PHE A 131 11.31 5.48 2.00
CA PHE A 131 11.46 4.09 2.43
C PHE A 131 12.76 3.50 1.90
N ASP A 132 13.46 2.77 2.76
CA ASP A 132 14.55 1.87 2.41
C ASP A 132 14.00 0.58 1.76
N ASN A 133 14.87 -0.19 1.09
CA ASN A 133 14.44 -1.40 0.40
C ASN A 133 13.81 -2.40 1.38
N CYS A 134 12.59 -2.84 1.05
CA CYS A 134 11.79 -3.72 1.89
C CYS A 134 11.48 -3.17 3.29
N GLU A 135 11.55 -1.85 3.49
CA GLU A 135 11.12 -1.21 4.73
C GLU A 135 9.60 -1.30 4.90
N LEU A 136 9.17 -1.53 6.14
CA LEU A 136 7.78 -1.60 6.57
C LEU A 136 7.43 -0.41 7.47
N ARG A 137 6.29 0.26 7.20
CA ARG A 137 5.70 1.23 8.14
C ARG A 137 4.19 1.11 8.26
N SER A 138 3.69 0.55 9.36
CA SER A 138 2.25 0.38 9.63
C SER A 138 1.56 1.68 10.03
N VAL A 139 0.34 1.88 9.51
CA VAL A 139 -0.57 2.95 9.92
C VAL A 139 -1.92 2.36 10.32
N VAL A 140 -2.73 3.10 11.07
CA VAL A 140 -4.12 2.71 11.34
C VAL A 140 -4.96 3.92 10.99
N VAL A 141 -5.97 3.73 10.14
CA VAL A 141 -6.85 4.79 9.68
C VAL A 141 -8.20 4.59 10.33
N LEU A 142 -8.64 5.59 11.08
CA LEU A 142 -9.92 5.56 11.78
C LEU A 142 -10.89 6.52 11.12
N ASP A 143 -12.07 6.01 10.75
CA ASP A 143 -13.19 6.84 10.30
C ASP A 143 -13.90 7.45 11.52
N THR A 144 -13.48 8.67 11.89
CA THR A 144 -13.99 9.37 13.08
C THR A 144 -15.44 9.82 12.93
N SER A 145 -16.00 9.85 11.71
CA SER A 145 -17.42 10.16 11.50
C SER A 145 -18.35 9.09 12.10
N LYS A 146 -17.80 7.90 12.37
CA LYS A 146 -18.49 6.77 13.01
C LYS A 146 -18.15 6.61 14.49
N ILE A 147 -17.36 7.52 15.06
CA ILE A 147 -16.94 7.49 16.46
C ILE A 147 -17.73 8.57 17.23
N GLU A 148 -18.47 8.15 18.26
CA GLU A 148 -19.15 9.09 19.16
C GLU A 148 -18.13 10.05 19.80
N ARG A 149 -18.45 11.34 19.80
CA ARG A 149 -17.54 12.45 20.14
C ARG A 149 -16.91 12.34 21.54
N GLU A 150 -17.61 11.69 22.48
CA GLU A 150 -17.15 11.43 23.86
C GLU A 150 -16.07 10.34 23.92
N ARG A 151 -16.11 9.36 23.01
CA ARG A 151 -15.13 8.28 22.88
C ARG A 151 -13.82 8.77 22.24
N TRP A 152 -13.88 9.83 21.43
CA TRP A 152 -12.73 10.49 20.81
C TRP A 152 -11.81 11.19 21.81
N ALA A 153 -12.37 11.98 22.74
CA ALA A 153 -11.59 12.66 23.78
C ALA A 153 -10.84 11.68 24.70
N TRP A 154 -11.39 10.48 24.88
CA TRP A 154 -10.80 9.39 25.66
C TRP A 154 -9.71 8.61 24.90
N LEU A 155 -9.78 8.55 23.56
CA LEU A 155 -8.81 7.88 22.68
C LEU A 155 -7.48 8.65 22.53
N CYS A 156 -7.51 9.99 22.64
CA CYS A 156 -6.33 10.84 22.51
C CYS A 156 -5.43 10.87 23.77
N SER A 157 -5.68 10.00 24.75
CA SER A 157 -4.83 9.84 25.94
C SER A 157 -3.84 8.69 25.71
N ASP A 158 -2.54 9.02 25.64
CA ASP A 158 -1.43 8.16 25.17
C ASP A 158 -1.38 6.74 25.77
N ASP A 159 -1.85 6.55 27.01
CA ASP A 159 -1.73 5.27 27.71
C ASP A 159 -2.75 4.20 27.26
N LYS A 160 -3.82 4.56 26.52
CA LYS A 160 -5.01 3.68 26.36
C LYS A 160 -5.38 3.31 24.92
N ALA A 161 -4.73 3.88 23.91
CA ALA A 161 -4.94 3.49 22.51
C ALA A 161 -4.68 1.98 22.25
N LYS A 162 -3.79 1.37 23.04
CA LYS A 162 -3.44 -0.06 22.95
C LYS A 162 -4.57 -1.00 23.39
N ASP A 163 -5.43 -0.59 24.31
CA ASP A 163 -6.52 -1.43 24.84
C ASP A 163 -7.76 -1.41 23.93
N VAL A 164 -7.97 -0.35 23.16
CA VAL A 164 -9.10 -0.22 22.24
C VAL A 164 -8.94 -1.09 21.00
N LEU A 165 -7.71 -1.24 20.50
CA LEU A 165 -7.38 -2.16 19.41
C LEU A 165 -7.78 -3.62 19.73
N LYS A 166 -7.86 -3.99 21.02
CA LYS A 166 -8.35 -5.31 21.46
C LYS A 166 -9.87 -5.38 21.66
N GLN A 167 -10.56 -4.26 21.87
CA GLN A 167 -11.98 -4.24 22.27
C GLN A 167 -12.96 -3.87 21.14
N CYS A 168 -12.52 -3.16 20.09
CA CYS A 168 -13.37 -2.77 18.97
C CYS A 168 -13.57 -3.94 17.98
N GLY A 169 -14.41 -4.91 18.37
CA GLY A 169 -14.78 -6.07 17.56
C GLY A 169 -15.56 -5.79 16.26
N HIS A 170 -15.70 -4.56 15.77
CA HIS A 170 -16.40 -4.29 14.50
C HIS A 170 -15.89 -3.02 13.78
N HIS A 171 -15.60 -3.20 12.48
CA HIS A 171 -15.30 -2.20 11.44
C HIS A 171 -14.06 -1.30 11.62
N SER A 172 -12.93 -1.87 12.03
CA SER A 172 -11.62 -1.31 11.67
C SER A 172 -11.36 -1.57 10.19
N ILE A 173 -11.03 -0.54 9.41
CA ILE A 173 -10.16 -0.72 8.25
C ILE A 173 -8.77 -0.48 8.83
N ASP A 174 -8.14 -1.57 9.28
CA ASP A 174 -6.72 -1.58 9.51
C ASP A 174 -6.03 -1.32 8.16
N VAL A 175 -5.76 -0.06 7.82
CA VAL A 175 -4.72 0.23 6.81
C VAL A 175 -3.36 -0.09 7.42
N ALA A 176 -3.20 -1.30 7.95
CA ALA A 176 -1.94 -1.89 8.26
C ALA A 176 -1.18 -1.97 6.94
N THR A 177 -0.39 -0.94 6.65
CA THR A 177 0.80 -1.14 5.85
C THR A 177 1.58 -2.23 6.59
N CYS A 178 1.40 -3.48 6.17
CA CYS A 178 1.95 -4.68 6.78
C CYS A 178 2.84 -5.35 5.72
N ILE A 179 4.07 -4.85 5.58
CA ILE A 179 5.13 -5.38 4.73
C ILE A 179 5.91 -6.39 5.59
N TYR A 180 5.43 -7.64 5.63
CA TYR A 180 6.09 -8.70 6.37
C TYR A 180 7.24 -9.33 5.56
N LEU A 181 8.36 -9.61 6.25
CA LEU A 181 9.54 -10.35 5.78
C LEU A 181 9.97 -11.37 6.85
N LYS A 182 10.27 -12.62 6.43
CA LYS A 182 11.20 -13.58 7.05
C LYS A 182 11.41 -14.74 6.06
N SER A 183 12.57 -15.39 5.88
CA SER A 183 13.90 -15.31 6.50
C SER A 183 14.90 -16.06 5.61
N SER A 184 16.13 -15.56 5.56
CA SER A 184 17.41 -16.27 5.36
C SER A 184 17.43 -17.81 5.27
N LEU A 185 18.13 -18.34 4.26
CA LEU A 185 19.23 -19.34 4.35
C LEU A 185 19.84 -19.49 2.93
N VAL A 186 21.06 -19.00 2.71
CA VAL A 186 22.28 -19.82 2.48
C VAL A 186 22.19 -20.73 1.24
N ALA A 187 22.74 -20.24 0.13
CA ALA A 187 23.79 -20.87 -0.69
C ALA A 187 24.12 -19.95 -1.88
#